data_AF-A0A4Q0MNG8-F1
#
_entry.id   AF-A0A4Q0MNG8-F1
#
_cell.length_a   1.000
_cell.length_b   1.000
_cell.length_c   1.000
_cell.angle_alpha   90.00
_cell.angle_beta   90.00
_cell.angle_gamma   90.00
#
_symmetry.space_group_name_H-M   'P 1'
#
loop_
_entity.id
_entity.type
_entity.pdbx_description
1 polymer ?
#
loop_
_entity_poly.entity_id
_entity_poly.type
_entity_poly.pdbx_seq_one_letter_code
_entity_poly.pdbx_strand_id
1 'polypeptide(L)'
;MASVHTLRERLPRRSRHSDAYFRDELAPCGEAGGLVAEKWAPFSGEPADVSDCLVVRPRPWILTIWEPLETNAPSPTLARPYCCLLNTVIFYDAQYRKMLWSTFYCASTDRLRRGGVLDFYRFDTVKTRLLCEQPVVFERETFIVGCGRVLWASHGRDRRRWWMRHPARRAERRP
;
A
#
# COMPACT_ATOMS: atom_id res chain seq x y z
N MET A 1 11.67 58.10 -25.82
CA MET A 1 12.08 57.85 -24.43
C MET A 1 11.21 56.75 -23.86
N ALA A 2 11.85 55.70 -23.35
CA ALA A 2 11.25 54.43 -22.97
C ALA A 2 10.58 54.50 -21.59
N SER A 3 9.51 53.70 -21.38
CA SER A 3 9.57 52.60 -20.40
C SER A 3 8.31 51.73 -20.48
N VAL A 4 8.49 50.54 -21.04
CA VAL A 4 7.51 49.44 -20.98
C VAL A 4 7.76 48.71 -19.67
N HIS A 5 6.96 48.99 -18.65
CA HIS A 5 6.93 48.16 -17.44
C HIS A 5 5.89 47.04 -17.62
N THR A 6 6.32 45.97 -18.26
CA THR A 6 5.60 44.69 -18.27
C THR A 6 5.64 44.11 -16.85
N LEU A 7 4.56 44.33 -16.10
CA LEU A 7 4.28 43.55 -14.89
C LEU A 7 4.04 42.10 -15.33
N ARG A 8 5.09 41.30 -15.28
CA ARG A 8 4.99 39.83 -15.29
C ARG A 8 4.17 39.43 -14.06
N GLU A 9 2.88 39.20 -14.26
CA GLU A 9 2.07 38.41 -13.35
C GLU A 9 2.80 37.09 -13.12
N ARG A 10 3.34 36.92 -11.92
CA ARG A 10 3.83 35.64 -11.46
C ARG A 10 2.61 34.76 -11.25
N LEU A 11 2.22 34.04 -12.29
CA LEU A 11 1.30 32.92 -12.18
C LEU A 11 1.78 32.04 -11.02
N PRO A 12 0.90 31.64 -10.08
CA PRO A 12 1.28 30.75 -9.01
C PRO A 12 1.85 29.48 -9.63
N ARG A 13 3.05 29.09 -9.19
CA ARG A 13 3.66 27.80 -9.50
C ARG A 13 2.64 26.72 -9.14
N ARG A 14 1.94 26.19 -10.15
CA ARG A 14 1.17 24.95 -10.04
C ARG A 14 2.11 23.90 -9.47
N SER A 15 1.94 23.54 -8.20
CA SER A 15 2.51 22.33 -7.65
C SER A 15 1.94 21.17 -8.48
N ARG A 16 2.80 20.55 -9.28
CA ARG A 16 2.50 19.44 -10.21
C ARG A 16 2.19 18.10 -9.49
N HIS A 17 1.59 18.16 -8.30
CA HIS A 17 1.13 17.00 -7.54
C HIS A 17 -0.33 17.19 -7.13
N SER A 18 -1.21 17.38 -8.12
CA SER A 18 -2.59 16.94 -7.92
C SER A 18 -2.60 15.43 -8.10
N ASP A 19 -2.15 14.71 -7.07
CA ASP A 19 -2.49 13.31 -6.87
C ASP A 19 -4.01 13.27 -6.64
N ALA A 20 -4.78 13.37 -7.73
CA ALA A 20 -6.19 13.07 -7.72
C ALA A 20 -6.30 11.56 -7.57
N TYR A 21 -6.11 11.06 -6.35
CA TYR A 21 -6.43 9.68 -6.00
C TYR A 21 -7.90 9.47 -6.39
N PHE A 22 -8.17 8.48 -7.23
CA PHE A 22 -9.55 8.12 -7.56
C PHE A 22 -10.26 7.67 -6.28
N ARG A 23 -11.57 7.89 -6.16
CA ARG A 23 -12.32 7.42 -4.98
C ARG A 23 -12.12 5.91 -4.77
N ASP A 24 -12.03 5.18 -5.86
CA ASP A 24 -11.84 3.73 -5.87
C ASP A 24 -10.40 3.30 -5.51
N GLU A 25 -9.45 4.24 -5.55
CA GLU A 25 -8.10 4.04 -4.99
C GLU A 25 -8.06 4.28 -3.47
N LEU A 26 -9.07 4.91 -2.88
CA LEU A 26 -9.11 5.26 -1.46
C LEU A 26 -9.93 4.29 -0.62
N ALA A 27 -10.81 3.50 -1.24
CA ALA A 27 -11.62 2.48 -0.58
C ALA A 27 -11.50 1.12 -1.30
N PRO A 28 -11.48 0.00 -0.56
CA PRO A 28 -11.54 -1.33 -1.16
C PRO A 28 -12.90 -1.45 -1.82
N CYS A 29 -12.89 -1.68 -3.13
CA CYS A 29 -14.04 -1.87 -3.99
C CYS A 29 -13.59 -2.64 -5.22
N GLY A 30 -14.54 -3.06 -6.06
CA GLY A 30 -14.27 -3.80 -7.29
C GLY A 30 -14.82 -5.22 -7.28
N GLU A 31 -14.41 -6.00 -8.28
CA GLU A 31 -14.86 -7.38 -8.47
C GLU A 31 -13.79 -8.36 -7.98
N ALA A 32 -14.23 -9.41 -7.30
CA ALA A 32 -13.36 -10.52 -6.87
C ALA A 32 -13.14 -11.51 -8.03
N GLY A 33 -12.02 -12.23 -7.99
CA GLY A 33 -11.75 -13.35 -8.91
C GLY A 33 -11.28 -12.96 -10.32
N GLY A 34 -11.16 -11.68 -10.64
CA GLY A 34 -10.72 -11.23 -11.98
C GLY A 34 -9.22 -11.37 -12.24
N LEU A 35 -8.41 -11.68 -11.22
CA LEU A 35 -6.95 -11.75 -11.33
C LEU A 35 -6.45 -13.18 -11.46
N VAL A 36 -5.45 -13.33 -12.32
CA VAL A 36 -4.60 -14.54 -12.37
C VAL A 36 -3.16 -14.09 -12.21
N ALA A 37 -2.47 -14.58 -11.18
CA ALA A 37 -1.06 -14.25 -10.98
C ALA A 37 -0.20 -14.98 -12.02
N GLU A 38 0.53 -14.23 -12.84
CA GLU A 38 1.56 -14.79 -13.71
C GLU A 38 2.91 -14.75 -12.99
N LYS A 39 3.71 -15.78 -13.21
CA LYS A 39 4.99 -15.93 -12.54
C LYS A 39 6.10 -15.81 -13.56
N TRP A 40 6.83 -14.69 -13.51
CA TRP A 40 8.05 -14.51 -14.29
C TRP A 40 9.25 -14.78 -13.36
N ALA A 41 10.13 -15.71 -13.74
CA ALA A 41 11.23 -16.22 -12.89
C ALA A 41 12.26 -15.12 -12.53
N PRO A 42 12.96 -15.19 -11.35
CA PRO A 42 13.31 -16.39 -10.60
C PRO A 42 12.90 -16.31 -9.12
N PHE A 43 11.65 -16.67 -8.81
CA PHE A 43 11.33 -17.16 -7.47
C PHE A 43 10.63 -18.49 -7.64
N SER A 44 11.07 -19.57 -7.03
CA SER A 44 10.56 -20.94 -7.24
C SER A 44 9.30 -21.23 -6.39
N GLY A 45 8.24 -20.41 -6.50
CA GLY A 45 6.97 -20.62 -5.77
C GLY A 45 5.78 -21.00 -6.66
N GLU A 46 4.71 -21.51 -6.08
CA GLU A 46 3.42 -21.61 -6.76
C GLU A 46 2.86 -20.20 -7.06
N PRO A 47 2.05 -20.01 -8.12
CA PRO A 47 1.36 -18.74 -8.34
C PRO A 47 0.49 -18.39 -7.13
N ALA A 48 0.46 -17.10 -6.77
CA ALA A 48 -0.38 -16.64 -5.66
C ALA A 48 -1.86 -16.76 -6.01
N ASP A 49 -2.66 -17.38 -5.14
CA ASP A 49 -4.12 -17.30 -5.23
C ASP A 49 -4.55 -15.87 -4.91
N VAL A 50 -5.25 -15.24 -5.84
CA VAL A 50 -5.71 -13.84 -5.79
C VAL A 50 -7.22 -13.75 -6.02
N SER A 51 -7.94 -14.86 -5.81
CA SER A 51 -9.38 -14.96 -6.03
C SER A 51 -10.20 -14.07 -5.10
N ASP A 52 -9.69 -13.76 -3.91
CA ASP A 52 -10.32 -12.91 -2.89
C ASP A 52 -9.89 -11.43 -2.95
N CYS A 53 -8.95 -11.09 -3.84
CA CYS A 53 -8.56 -9.72 -4.08
C CYS A 53 -9.66 -8.97 -4.82
N LEU A 54 -9.94 -7.74 -4.38
CA LEU A 54 -10.84 -6.85 -5.12
C LEU A 54 -10.04 -6.06 -6.15
N VAL A 55 -10.54 -5.98 -7.37
CA VAL A 55 -9.88 -5.21 -8.43
C VAL A 55 -10.79 -4.14 -8.97
N VAL A 56 -10.21 -2.95 -9.06
CA VAL A 56 -10.78 -1.82 -9.80
C VAL A 56 -9.88 -1.51 -10.97
N ARG A 57 -10.49 -1.17 -12.11
CA ARG A 57 -9.80 -0.55 -13.24
C ARG A 57 -10.23 0.92 -13.40
N PRO A 58 -9.58 1.88 -12.69
CA PRO A 58 -9.88 3.30 -12.87
C PRO A 58 -9.57 3.81 -14.28
N ARG A 59 -8.59 3.20 -14.96
CA ARG A 59 -8.19 3.53 -16.35
C ARG A 59 -7.76 2.26 -17.09
N PRO A 60 -7.84 2.21 -18.43
CA PRO A 60 -7.46 1.00 -19.19
C PRO A 60 -6.03 0.50 -18.94
N TRP A 61 -5.11 1.38 -18.54
CA TRP A 61 -3.71 1.04 -18.28
C TRP A 61 -3.33 1.01 -16.78
N ILE A 62 -4.31 1.14 -15.88
CA ILE A 62 -4.10 1.17 -14.42
C ILE A 62 -5.13 0.26 -13.73
N LEU A 63 -4.64 -0.64 -12.89
CA LEU A 63 -5.45 -1.37 -11.92
C LEU A 63 -5.12 -0.90 -10.50
N THR A 64 -6.13 -0.98 -9.65
CA THR A 64 -5.95 -0.96 -8.20
C THR A 64 -6.41 -2.30 -7.65
N ILE A 65 -5.49 -2.98 -6.97
CA ILE A 65 -5.73 -4.30 -6.38
C ILE A 65 -5.76 -4.12 -4.87
N TRP A 66 -6.85 -4.56 -4.25
CA TRP A 66 -7.04 -4.56 -2.82
C TRP A 66 -6.99 -5.98 -2.31
N GLU A 67 -5.86 -6.33 -1.71
CA GLU A 67 -5.64 -7.61 -1.06
C GLU A 67 -6.10 -7.52 0.40
N PRO A 68 -6.98 -8.41 0.87
CA PRO A 68 -7.31 -8.45 2.28
C PRO A 68 -6.21 -9.09 3.11
N LEU A 69 -5.87 -8.45 4.24
CA LEU A 69 -4.87 -8.98 5.16
C LEU A 69 -5.55 -9.81 6.24
N GLU A 70 -5.24 -11.11 6.26
CA GLU A 70 -5.66 -12.04 7.31
C GLU A 70 -4.82 -11.79 8.58
N THR A 71 -5.22 -10.78 9.35
CA THR A 71 -4.55 -10.41 10.58
C THR A 71 -5.51 -10.28 11.75
N ASN A 72 -5.03 -10.65 12.93
CA ASN A 72 -5.69 -10.36 14.20
C ASN A 72 -5.31 -8.97 14.76
N ALA A 73 -4.49 -8.20 14.05
CA ALA A 73 -4.07 -6.88 14.48
C ALA A 73 -5.28 -5.95 14.64
N PRO A 74 -5.35 -5.20 15.76
CA PRO A 74 -6.47 -4.30 16.03
C PRO A 74 -6.46 -3.09 15.09
N SER A 75 -7.42 -2.19 15.30
CA SER A 75 -7.55 -0.94 14.52
C SER A 75 -6.27 -0.08 14.55
N PRO A 76 -6.11 0.86 13.59
CA PRO A 76 -4.94 1.76 13.49
C PRO A 76 -4.63 2.58 14.74
N THR A 77 -5.60 2.76 15.64
CA THR A 77 -5.40 3.45 16.92
C THR A 77 -4.45 2.68 17.82
N LEU A 78 -4.47 1.35 17.72
CA LEU A 78 -3.68 0.43 18.55
C LEU A 78 -2.56 -0.24 17.78
N ALA A 79 -2.70 -0.46 16.47
CA ALA A 79 -1.69 -1.13 15.65
C ALA A 79 -1.13 -0.22 14.54
N ARG A 80 0.19 -0.33 14.30
CA ARG A 80 0.87 0.31 13.17
C ARG A 80 1.44 -0.76 12.23
N PRO A 81 1.06 -0.75 10.95
CA PRO A 81 1.68 -1.62 9.97
C PRO A 81 3.06 -1.09 9.58
N TYR A 82 3.99 -2.01 9.38
CA TYR A 82 5.30 -1.76 8.79
C TYR A 82 5.54 -2.80 7.71
N CYS A 83 5.72 -2.34 6.47
CA CYS A 83 6.08 -3.19 5.34
C CYS A 83 7.62 -3.28 5.29
N CYS A 84 8.18 -4.45 5.59
CA CYS A 84 9.61 -4.58 5.86
C CYS A 84 10.40 -5.39 4.84
N LEU A 85 9.74 -6.19 4.01
CA LEU A 85 10.34 -7.11 3.03
C LEU A 85 9.33 -7.30 1.87
N LEU A 86 9.80 -7.76 0.70
CA LEU A 86 9.11 -7.74 -0.61
C LEU A 86 7.61 -8.12 -0.62
N ASN A 87 7.13 -8.86 0.39
CA ASN A 87 5.72 -9.18 0.62
C ASN A 87 5.36 -9.41 2.11
N THR A 88 5.97 -8.70 3.07
CA THR A 88 5.66 -8.94 4.50
C THR A 88 5.27 -7.66 5.22
N VAL A 89 4.10 -7.72 5.89
CA VAL A 89 3.56 -6.66 6.74
C VAL A 89 3.63 -7.13 8.18
N ILE A 90 4.32 -6.36 9.02
CA ILE A 90 4.38 -6.59 10.47
C ILE A 90 3.52 -5.54 11.16
N PHE A 91 2.65 -5.97 12.07
CA PHE A 91 1.83 -5.08 12.89
C PHE A 91 2.43 -4.95 14.28
N TYR A 92 2.83 -3.73 14.62
CA TYR A 92 3.36 -3.36 15.93
C TYR A 92 2.32 -2.61 16.75
N ASP A 93 2.48 -2.61 18.07
CA ASP A 93 1.77 -1.71 18.95
C ASP A 93 2.07 -0.23 18.62
N ALA A 94 1.02 0.51 18.28
CA ALA A 94 1.06 1.93 17.91
C ALA A 94 1.57 2.83 19.04
N GLN A 95 1.44 2.38 20.29
CA GLN A 95 1.93 3.08 21.48
C GLN A 95 3.45 3.03 21.60
N TYR A 96 4.13 2.13 20.88
CA TYR A 96 5.58 2.02 20.88
C TYR A 96 6.15 2.69 19.63
N ARG A 97 6.61 3.94 19.78
CA ARG A 97 7.34 4.63 18.69
C ARG A 97 8.79 4.14 18.65
N LYS A 98 9.21 3.61 17.51
CA LYS A 98 10.62 3.36 17.20
C LYS A 98 11.34 4.69 16.98
N MET A 99 12.39 4.96 17.74
CA MET A 99 13.48 5.82 17.26
C MET A 99 14.51 4.90 16.61
N LEU A 100 14.85 5.17 15.35
CA LEU A 100 15.75 4.32 14.55
C LEU A 100 17.23 4.38 15.02
N TRP A 101 17.54 5.20 16.03
CA TRP A 101 18.92 5.52 16.44
C TRP A 101 19.12 5.67 17.96
N SER A 102 18.18 5.26 18.80
CA SER A 102 18.32 5.45 20.24
C SER A 102 17.82 4.26 21.05
N THR A 103 18.55 3.93 22.12
CA THR A 103 18.29 2.87 23.10
C THR A 103 17.05 3.13 23.97
N PHE A 104 16.10 3.94 23.48
CA PHE A 104 14.97 4.47 24.24
C PHE A 104 13.67 4.30 23.46
N TYR A 105 12.65 3.73 24.10
CA TYR A 105 11.30 3.63 23.57
C TYR A 105 10.40 4.65 24.25
N CYS A 106 9.55 5.31 23.46
CA CYS A 106 8.48 6.15 23.99
C CYS A 106 7.21 5.30 24.06
N ALA A 107 6.77 4.98 25.28
CA ALA A 107 5.42 4.50 25.53
C ALA A 107 4.44 5.68 25.38
N SER A 108 3.19 5.41 25.03
CA SER A 108 2.11 6.42 24.95
C SER A 108 1.97 7.28 26.21
N THR A 109 2.39 6.77 27.35
CA THR A 109 2.62 7.50 28.59
C THR A 109 4.04 8.04 28.61
N ASP A 110 4.20 9.36 28.75
CA ASP A 110 5.40 10.23 28.73
C ASP A 110 6.66 9.81 29.55
N ARG A 111 6.85 8.54 29.86
CA ARG A 111 8.01 8.00 30.58
C ARG A 111 8.83 7.10 29.65
N LEU A 112 10.00 7.60 29.27
CA LEU A 112 11.04 6.84 28.59
C LEU A 112 11.46 5.66 29.48
N ARG A 113 11.20 4.44 29.04
CA ARG A 113 11.70 3.23 29.71
C ARG A 113 13.06 2.85 29.12
N ARG A 114 14.09 2.73 29.97
CA ARG A 114 15.32 1.97 29.65
C ARG A 114 15.01 0.50 29.91
N GLY A 115 15.10 -0.34 28.89
CA GLY A 115 14.88 -1.78 29.01
C GLY A 115 15.37 -2.51 27.78
N GLY A 116 16.16 -3.55 28.00
CA GLY A 116 16.88 -4.31 26.98
C GLY A 116 16.00 -5.24 26.15
N VAL A 117 16.61 -5.76 25.07
CA VAL A 117 16.11 -6.67 24.03
C VAL A 117 14.80 -6.20 23.38
N LEU A 118 14.86 -6.06 22.05
CA LEU A 118 13.83 -5.53 21.16
C LEU A 118 12.57 -6.43 21.08
N ASP A 119 11.89 -6.68 22.19
CA ASP A 119 10.53 -7.24 22.17
C ASP A 119 9.57 -6.09 21.85
N PHE A 120 9.58 -5.68 20.58
CA PHE A 120 8.46 -4.93 20.04
C PHE A 120 7.21 -5.77 20.29
N TYR A 121 6.21 -5.22 20.97
CA TYR A 121 4.90 -5.87 21.06
C TYR A 121 4.33 -5.95 19.65
N ARG A 122 4.53 -7.11 19.04
CA ARG A 122 4.10 -7.48 17.69
C ARG A 122 2.76 -8.15 17.83
N PHE A 123 1.72 -7.54 17.26
CA PHE A 123 0.41 -8.19 17.18
C PHE A 123 0.45 -9.35 16.21
N ASP A 124 1.05 -9.12 15.04
CA ASP A 124 0.96 -10.08 13.94
C ASP A 124 2.04 -9.87 12.88
N THR A 125 2.21 -10.85 12.01
CA THR A 125 3.03 -10.79 10.81
C THR A 125 2.32 -11.52 9.68
N VAL A 126 1.94 -10.78 8.64
CA VAL A 126 1.23 -11.31 7.48
C VAL A 126 2.12 -11.25 6.25
N LYS A 127 2.13 -12.33 5.48
CA LYS A 127 2.71 -12.34 4.14
C LYS A 127 1.63 -11.92 3.13
N THR A 128 1.93 -10.93 2.32
CA THR A 128 1.07 -10.54 1.20
C THR A 128 1.24 -11.53 0.06
N ARG A 129 0.16 -11.74 -0.69
CA ARG A 129 0.10 -12.63 -1.85
C ARG A 129 0.88 -12.04 -3.01
N LEU A 130 0.73 -10.73 -3.22
CA LEU A 130 1.38 -10.01 -4.31
C LEU A 130 2.74 -9.44 -3.87
N LEU A 131 3.74 -9.72 -4.69
CA LEU A 131 5.05 -9.11 -4.63
C LEU A 131 5.07 -7.81 -5.46
N CYS A 132 5.97 -6.90 -5.09
CA CYS A 132 6.33 -5.80 -5.98
C CYS A 132 6.91 -6.36 -7.29
N GLU A 133 6.55 -5.73 -8.41
CA GLU A 133 6.92 -6.09 -9.79
C GLU A 133 6.38 -7.44 -10.28
N GLN A 134 5.49 -8.09 -9.50
CA GLN A 134 4.83 -9.31 -9.93
C GLN A 134 3.85 -9.03 -11.08
N PRO A 135 3.89 -9.80 -12.18
CA PRO A 135 2.89 -9.69 -13.23
C PRO A 135 1.59 -10.36 -12.81
N VAL A 136 0.48 -9.74 -13.19
CA VAL A 136 -0.88 -10.27 -13.03
C VAL A 136 -1.66 -10.10 -14.32
N VAL A 137 -2.55 -11.03 -14.60
CA VAL A 137 -3.46 -10.98 -15.75
C VAL A 137 -4.84 -10.60 -15.25
N PHE A 138 -5.43 -9.60 -15.89
CA PHE A 138 -6.80 -9.15 -15.66
C PHE A 138 -7.46 -8.91 -17.01
N GLU A 139 -8.62 -9.53 -17.26
CA GLU A 139 -9.33 -9.42 -18.54
C GLU A 139 -8.43 -9.64 -19.78
N ARG A 140 -7.55 -10.66 -19.74
CA ARG A 140 -6.59 -11.01 -20.82
C ARG A 140 -5.49 -9.97 -21.09
N GLU A 141 -5.33 -8.96 -20.23
CA GLU A 141 -4.22 -8.01 -20.28
C GLU A 141 -3.26 -8.25 -19.10
N THR A 142 -1.96 -8.11 -19.34
CA THR A 142 -0.93 -8.22 -18.30
C THR A 142 -0.64 -6.87 -17.66
N PHE A 143 -0.58 -6.83 -16.34
CA PHE A 143 -0.23 -5.68 -15.52
C PHE A 143 0.94 -6.03 -14.60
N ILE A 144 1.83 -5.07 -14.38
CA ILE A 144 2.92 -5.17 -13.41
C ILE A 144 2.50 -4.49 -12.12
N VAL A 145 2.49 -5.25 -11.03
CA VAL A 145 2.16 -4.79 -9.68
C VAL A 145 3.27 -3.89 -9.14
N GLY A 146 2.90 -2.76 -8.54
CA GLY A 146 3.81 -1.87 -7.83
C GLY A 146 3.82 -2.14 -6.31
N CYS A 147 4.63 -1.36 -5.60
CA CYS A 147 4.67 -1.39 -4.13
C CYS A 147 3.27 -1.11 -3.55
N GLY A 148 2.81 -1.98 -2.66
CA GLY A 148 1.52 -1.79 -1.99
C GLY A 148 1.61 -0.90 -0.75
N ARG A 149 0.45 -0.45 -0.29
CA ARG A 149 0.28 0.33 0.94
C ARG A 149 -0.78 -0.30 1.82
N VAL A 150 -0.47 -0.46 3.11
CA VAL A 150 -1.42 -0.98 4.10
C VAL A 150 -2.40 0.11 4.53
N LEU A 151 -3.69 -0.19 4.46
CA LEU A 151 -4.79 0.73 4.73
C LEU A 151 -5.86 0.04 5.60
N TRP A 152 -6.55 0.82 6.43
CA TRP A 152 -7.68 0.35 7.23
C TRP A 152 -8.98 0.88 6.64
N ALA A 153 -9.79 -0.03 6.10
CA ALA A 153 -10.95 0.36 5.30
C ALA A 153 -12.06 -0.69 5.35
N SER A 154 -13.28 -0.26 5.01
CA SER A 154 -14.48 -1.10 4.86
C SER A 154 -14.79 -1.30 3.38
N HIS A 155 -15.30 -2.48 3.04
CA HIS A 155 -15.83 -2.78 1.71
C HIS A 155 -17.35 -3.01 1.83
N GLY A 156 -18.16 -2.25 1.08
CA GLY A 156 -19.62 -2.37 1.14
C GLY A 156 -20.19 -2.18 2.57
N ARG A 157 -20.90 -3.20 3.06
CA ARG A 157 -21.45 -3.24 4.43
C ARG A 157 -20.56 -3.98 5.44
N ASP A 158 -19.39 -4.42 5.00
CA ASP A 158 -18.48 -5.20 5.86
C ASP A 158 -17.81 -4.32 6.91
N ARG A 159 -17.40 -4.96 8.00
CA ARG A 159 -16.59 -4.31 9.02
C ARG A 159 -15.25 -3.86 8.43
N ARG A 160 -14.71 -2.79 9.00
CA ARG A 160 -13.35 -2.34 8.63
C ARG A 160 -12.34 -3.43 8.97
N ARG A 161 -11.42 -3.65 8.05
CA ARG A 161 -10.27 -4.54 8.23
C ARG A 161 -9.02 -3.93 7.60
N TRP A 162 -7.88 -4.58 7.81
CA TRP A 162 -6.65 -4.22 7.15
C TRP A 162 -6.64 -4.74 5.70
N TRP A 163 -6.23 -3.88 4.78
CA TRP A 163 -6.08 -4.18 3.37
C TRP A 163 -4.69 -3.74 2.90
N MET A 164 -4.12 -4.47 1.96
CA MET A 164 -2.96 -4.04 1.20
C MET A 164 -3.43 -3.56 -0.17
N ARG A 165 -3.21 -2.28 -0.47
CA ARG A 165 -3.57 -1.67 -1.76
C ARG A 165 -2.36 -1.62 -2.67
N HIS A 166 -2.39 -2.34 -3.78
CA HIS A 166 -1.37 -2.32 -4.82
C HIS A 166 -1.84 -1.52 -6.04
N PRO A 167 -1.08 -0.51 -6.49
CA PRO A 167 -1.23 -0.01 -7.84
C PRO A 167 -0.63 -1.03 -8.82
N ALA A 168 -1.25 -1.27 -9.97
CA ALA A 168 -0.64 -2.03 -11.04
C ALA A 168 -0.79 -1.29 -12.38
N ARG A 169 0.24 -1.36 -13.21
CA ARG A 169 0.30 -0.67 -14.51
C ARG A 169 0.35 -1.68 -15.63
N ARG A 170 -0.38 -1.43 -16.71
CA ARG A 170 -0.38 -2.35 -17.86
C ARG A 170 1.05 -2.51 -18.38
N ALA A 171 1.48 -3.75 -18.57
CA ALA A 171 2.75 -4.03 -19.24
C ALA A 171 2.60 -3.53 -20.68
N GLU A 172 3.46 -2.61 -21.11
CA GLU A 172 3.54 -2.29 -22.53
C GLU A 172 3.88 -3.58 -23.29
N ARG A 173 3.17 -3.84 -24.41
CA ARG A 173 3.63 -4.84 -25.37
C ARG A 173 5.05 -4.43 -25.76
N ARG A 174 6.06 -5.13 -25.25
CA ARG A 174 7.38 -5.06 -25.87
C ARG A 174 7.18 -5.47 -27.33
N PRO A 175 7.57 -4.63 -28.30
CA PRO A 175 7.50 -5.01 -29.71
C PRO A 175 8.34 -6.26 -29.98
#